data_AF-A0A9E5MUJ0-F1
#
_entry.id   AF-A0A9E5MUJ0-F1
#
_cell.length_a   1.000
_cell.length_b   1.000
_cell.length_c   1.000
_cell.angle_alpha   90.00
_cell.angle_beta   90.00
_cell.angle_gamma   90.00
#
_symmetry.space_group_name_H-M   'P 1'
#
loop_
_entity.id
_entity.type
_entity.pdbx_description
1 polymer ?
#
loop_
_entity_poly.entity_id
_entity_poly.type
_entity_poly.pdbx_seq_one_letter_code
_entity_poly.pdbx_strand_id
1 'polypeptide(L)' 'DRSLMQSKIVERLRAVEFRNRLLGSLYLDQAFLAGNGNYLRSEILWAAGIEPRRKAASLTS' A
#
# COMPACT_ATOMS: atom_id res chain seq x y z
N ASP A 1 10.34 -9.16 12.94
CA ASP A 1 10.28 -7.74 13.33
C ASP A 1 8.82 -7.30 13.35
N ARG A 2 8.21 -7.20 14.54
CA ARG A 2 6.78 -6.83 14.72
C ARG A 2 6.54 -5.32 14.53
N SER A 3 7.57 -4.54 14.19
CA SER A 3 7.51 -3.08 14.04
C SER A 3 7.45 -2.63 12.58
N LEU A 4 6.56 -3.25 11.80
CA LEU A 4 5.97 -2.58 10.65
C LEU A 4 5.07 -1.45 11.20
N MET A 5 5.75 -0.44 11.75
CA MET A 5 5.15 0.70 12.41
C MET A 5 4.35 1.40 11.33
N GLN A 6 3.08 1.70 11.59
CA GLN A 6 2.18 2.38 10.66
C GLN A 6 2.87 3.56 9.96
N SER A 7 3.71 4.30 10.68
CA SER A 7 4.54 5.38 10.17
C SER A 7 5.46 4.97 9.01
N LYS A 8 6.11 3.81 9.05
CA LYS A 8 6.96 3.30 7.96
C LYS A 8 6.14 3.03 6.69
N ILE A 9 4.91 2.53 6.82
CA ILE A 9 4.03 2.33 5.66
C ILE A 9 3.59 3.68 5.08
N VAL A 10 3.22 4.64 5.94
CA VAL A 10 2.86 5.99 5.50
C VAL A 10 4.04 6.68 4.81
N GLU A 11 5.25 6.55 5.35
CA GLU A 11 6.48 7.06 4.73
C GLU A 11 6.72 6.43 3.35
N ARG A 12 6.64 5.10 3.26
CA ARG A 12 6.76 4.38 1.98
C ARG A 12 5.71 4.83 0.96
N LEU A 13 4.44 4.98 1.37
CA LEU A 13 3.38 5.47 0.47
C LEU A 13 3.67 6.85 -0.11
N ARG A 14 4.44 7.70 0.61
CA ARG A 14 4.83 9.05 0.19
C ARG A 14 6.16 9.09 -0.57
N ALA A 15 6.99 8.04 -0.49
CA ALA A 15 8.28 7.97 -1.16
C ALA A 15 8.15 8.04 -2.68
N VAL A 16 9.11 8.70 -3.35
CA VAL A 16 9.12 8.91 -4.81
C VAL A 16 9.01 7.61 -5.61
N GLU A 17 9.55 6.52 -5.06
CA GLU A 17 9.56 5.17 -5.62
C GLU A 17 8.16 4.53 -5.69
N PHE A 18 7.26 4.91 -4.77
CA PHE A 18 5.96 4.24 -4.59
C PHE A 18 4.75 5.15 -4.83
N ARG A 19 4.88 6.47 -4.58
CA ARG A 19 3.76 7.42 -4.54
C ARG A 19 2.91 7.46 -5.82
N ASN A 20 3.49 7.23 -7.00
CA ASN A 20 2.75 7.30 -8.26
C ASN A 20 2.21 5.96 -8.78
N ARG A 21 2.35 4.89 -7.98
CA ARG A 21 1.91 3.54 -8.34
C ARG A 21 0.47 3.29 -7.90
N LEU A 22 -0.23 2.43 -8.65
CA LEU A 22 -1.58 1.99 -8.31
C LEU A 22 -1.54 1.12 -7.04
N LEU A 23 -2.45 1.35 -6.10
CA LEU A 23 -2.48 0.64 -4.83
C LEU A 23 -2.64 -0.87 -5.01
N GLY A 24 -3.41 -1.30 -6.01
CA GLY A 24 -3.59 -2.72 -6.32
C GLY A 24 -2.28 -3.44 -6.70
N SER A 25 -1.41 -2.81 -7.48
CA SER A 25 -0.11 -3.39 -7.84
C SER A 25 0.96 -3.13 -6.78
N LEU A 26 0.91 -1.97 -6.11
CA LEU A 26 1.83 -1.61 -5.04
C LEU A 26 1.74 -2.57 -3.84
N TYR A 27 0.53 -2.94 -3.44
CA TYR A 27 0.35 -3.86 -2.30
C TYR A 27 0.74 -5.30 -2.63
N LEU A 28 0.93 -5.67 -3.90
CA LEU A 28 1.52 -6.98 -4.26
C LEU A 28 3.05 -6.93 -4.37
N ASP A 29 3.61 -5.73 -4.40
CA ASP A 29 5.04 -5.55 -4.55
C ASP A 29 5.76 -5.93 -3.25
N GLN A 30 6.60 -6.95 -3.33
CA GLN A 30 7.37 -7.45 -2.19
C GLN A 30 8.44 -6.45 -1.72
N ALA A 31 8.88 -5.51 -2.57
CA ALA A 31 9.75 -4.41 -2.16
C ALA A 31 9.00 -3.36 -1.31
N PHE A 32 7.68 -3.24 -1.49
CA PHE A 32 6.84 -2.34 -0.69
C PHE A 32 6.33 -3.02 0.59
N LEU A 33 5.71 -4.19 0.46
CA LEU A 33 5.12 -4.95 1.55
C LEU A 33 5.34 -6.45 1.35
N ALA A 34 6.53 -6.92 1.73
CA ALA A 34 6.88 -8.33 1.71
C ALA A 34 5.89 -9.19 2.52
N GLY A 35 5.48 -10.32 1.95
CA GLY A 35 4.50 -11.24 2.53
C GLY A 35 3.04 -10.90 2.21
N ASN A 36 2.75 -9.76 1.57
CA ASN A 36 1.38 -9.45 1.16
C ASN A 36 1.05 -10.10 -0.19
N GLY A 37 -0.04 -10.87 -0.21
CA GLY A 37 -0.52 -11.61 -1.37
C GLY A 37 -1.88 -11.10 -1.87
N ASN A 38 -2.41 -11.76 -2.91
CA ASN A 38 -3.66 -11.36 -3.58
C ASN A 38 -4.86 -11.27 -2.63
N TYR A 39 -4.99 -12.22 -1.69
CA TYR A 39 -6.08 -12.24 -0.72
C TYR A 39 -6.00 -11.02 0.20
N LEU A 40 -4.89 -10.85 0.92
CA LEU A 40 -4.70 -9.74 1.86
C LEU A 40 -4.76 -8.37 1.18
N ARG A 41 -4.21 -8.22 -0.04
CA ARG A 41 -4.39 -6.99 -0.83
C ARG A 41 -5.86 -6.64 -1.01
N SER A 42 -6.68 -7.60 -1.44
CA SER A 42 -8.10 -7.36 -1.66
C SER A 42 -8.82 -7.01 -0.36
N GLU A 43 -8.54 -7.74 0.73
CA GLU A 43 -9.11 -7.48 2.06
C GLU A 43 -8.74 -6.09 2.59
N ILE A 44 -7.47 -5.68 2.47
CA ILE A 44 -7.01 -4.35 2.93
C ILE A 44 -7.71 -3.23 2.16
N LEU A 45 -7.77 -3.32 0.83
CA LEU A 45 -8.38 -2.28 0.00
C LEU A 45 -9.90 -2.22 0.18
N TRP A 46 -10.54 -3.38 0.36
CA TRP A 46 -11.97 -3.46 0.68
C TRP A 46 -12.26 -2.86 2.05
N ALA A 47 -11.54 -3.28 3.09
CA ALA A 47 -11.71 -2.77 4.44
C ALA A 47 -11.44 -1.25 4.54
N ALA A 48 -10.52 -0.72 3.72
CA ALA A 48 -10.25 0.71 3.65
C ALA A 48 -11.21 1.49 2.72
N GLY A 49 -12.06 0.82 1.94
CA GLY A 49 -12.94 1.46 0.97
C GLY A 49 -12.21 2.16 -0.18
N ILE A 50 -11.04 1.65 -0.59
CA ILE A 50 -10.16 2.30 -1.57
C ILE A 50 -10.15 1.51 -2.88
N GLU A 51 -10.41 2.19 -4.00
CA GLU A 51 -10.31 1.57 -5.32
C GLU A 51 -8.86 1.15 -5.62
N PRO A 52 -8.59 -0.10 -6.07
CA PRO A 52 -7.25 -0.57 -6.39
C PRO A 52 -6.51 0.25 -7.47
N ARG A 53 -7.26 0.99 -8.30
CA ARG A 53 -6.73 1.86 -9.36
C ARG A 53 -6.36 3.26 -8.87
N ARG A 54 -6.59 3.59 -7.59
CA ARG A 54 -6.06 4.82 -7.01
C ARG A 54 -4.55 4.74 -6.87
N LYS A 55 -3.89 5.88 -7.07
CA LYS A 55 -2.46 6.04 -6.82
C LYS A 55 -2.22 6.30 -5.34
N ALA A 56 -1.08 5.85 -4.80
CA ALA A 56 -0.73 6.14 -3.41
C ALA A 56 -0.72 7.66 -3.09
N ALA A 57 -0.26 8.50 -4.03
CA ALA A 57 -0.24 9.95 -3.90
C ALA A 57 -1.64 10.60 -3.92
N SER A 58 -2.69 9.89 -4.33
CA SER A 58 -4.06 10.42 -4.30
C SER A 58 -4.78 10.13 -2.98
N LEU A 59 -4.12 9.52 -2.00
CA LEU A 59 -4.64 9.37 -0.65
C LEU A 59 -4.52 10.71 0.09
N THR A 60 -5.65 11.22 0.58
CA THR A 60 -5.69 12.38 1.49
C THR A 60 -5.47 11.90 2.93
N SER A 61 -4.88 12.75 3.78
CA SER A 61 -4.72 12.47 5.21
C SER A 61 -6.01 12.71 5.98
#